data_AF-A0A6G1VLG1-F1
#
_entry.id   AF-A0A6G1VLG1-F1
#
_cell.length_a   1.000
_cell.length_b   1.000
_cell.length_c   1.000
_cell.angle_alpha   90.00
_cell.angle_beta   90.00
_cell.angle_gamma   90.00
#
_symmetry.space_group_name_H-M   'P 1'
#
loop_
_entity.id
_entity.type
_entity.pdbx_description
1 polymer ?
#
loop_
_entity_poly.entity_id
_entity_poly.type
_entity_poly.pdbx_seq_one_letter_code
_entity_poly.pdbx_strand_id
1 'polypeptide(L)'
;MTLRKLKMQQRLPKNSQDLVNKSFKNHIILKVIDKSCKQYESRMNTMRFSTTEIFVEVVSMIDDIREQSVDYDFGNAFDNLFCRLREYDSSANNDDAKMAASVSITWVAYLLFLCYDKKDYYDHWAHRLTGNLRSHDINYRQILEDISSKLPEHQHEEIKAYILGYIDNPDKWLSQLIEDTIKYEGMNRKLIQDLEPLFYTGEDQLAHIIAYIKEVKAASSDSATAKITTKYIHEKKISNYEKSFKSSLWKILNEHKLYKTKKDNWNKAINNAMNQ
;
A
#
# COMPACT_ATOMS: atom_id res chain seq x y z
N MET A 1 17.66 31.78 25.82
CA MET A 1 17.72 30.45 25.18
C MET A 1 16.52 30.30 24.27
N THR A 2 16.75 30.39 22.96
CA THR A 2 15.69 30.27 21.96
C THR A 2 15.35 28.79 21.82
N LEU A 3 14.14 28.39 22.24
CA LEU A 3 13.57 27.07 21.95
C LEU A 3 13.59 26.86 20.43
N ARG A 4 14.58 26.12 19.92
CA ARG A 4 14.51 25.56 18.58
C ARG A 4 13.25 24.69 18.56
N LYS A 5 12.24 25.09 17.79
CA LYS A 5 11.13 24.19 17.44
C LYS A 5 11.77 22.90 16.92
N LEU A 6 11.69 21.81 17.69
CA LEU A 6 12.09 20.48 17.24
C LEU A 6 11.32 20.23 15.94
N LYS A 7 12.05 20.15 14.83
CA LYS A 7 11.46 19.90 13.53
C LYS A 7 11.02 18.45 13.53
N MET A 8 9.71 18.23 13.63
CA MET A 8 9.10 16.90 13.50
C MET A 8 9.72 16.17 12.31
N GLN A 9 10.31 15.02 12.58
CA GLN A 9 10.85 14.15 11.54
C GLN A 9 9.74 13.20 11.06
N GLN A 10 9.70 12.99 9.75
CA GLN A 10 8.73 12.15 9.05
C GLN A 10 9.51 11.10 8.28
N ARG A 11 9.14 9.82 8.44
CA ARG A 11 9.78 8.73 7.69
C ARG A 11 9.31 8.76 6.24
N LEU A 12 8.00 8.77 6.03
CA LEU A 12 7.42 8.88 4.70
C LEU A 12 7.16 10.37 4.37
N PRO A 13 7.73 10.94 3.28
CA PRO A 13 7.48 12.33 2.93
C PRO A 13 5.99 12.62 2.74
N LYS A 14 5.52 13.82 3.13
CA LYS A 14 4.10 14.17 3.10
C LYS A 14 3.43 13.92 1.74
N ASN A 15 4.10 14.22 0.64
CA ASN A 15 3.58 13.93 -0.70
C ASN A 15 3.32 12.43 -0.88
N SER A 16 4.24 11.57 -0.45
CA SER A 16 4.09 10.11 -0.53
C SER A 16 2.94 9.62 0.36
N GLN A 17 2.76 10.20 1.55
CA GLN A 17 1.60 9.89 2.41
C GLN A 17 0.27 10.27 1.73
N ASP A 18 0.20 11.46 1.13
CA ASP A 18 -1.02 11.94 0.46
C ASP A 18 -1.37 11.09 -0.77
N LEU A 19 -0.33 10.61 -1.49
CA LEU A 19 -0.46 9.68 -2.60
C LEU A 19 -1.04 8.34 -2.12
N VAL A 20 -0.42 7.70 -1.13
CA VAL A 20 -0.95 6.45 -0.55
C VAL A 20 -2.38 6.64 -0.03
N ASN A 21 -2.67 7.71 0.72
CA ASN A 21 -4.03 7.98 1.20
C ASN A 21 -5.04 8.13 0.07
N LYS A 22 -4.70 8.83 -1.03
CA LYS A 22 -5.63 9.00 -2.15
C LYS A 22 -5.86 7.67 -2.85
N SER A 23 -4.78 6.96 -3.15
CA SER A 23 -4.70 5.72 -3.90
C SER A 23 -5.39 4.55 -3.20
N PHE A 24 -5.24 4.47 -1.88
CA PHE A 24 -5.79 3.40 -1.06
C PHE A 24 -6.97 3.86 -0.18
N LYS A 25 -7.56 5.03 -0.47
CA LYS A 25 -8.65 5.63 0.34
C LYS A 25 -9.78 4.65 0.64
N ASN A 26 -10.08 3.76 -0.31
CA ASN A 26 -11.16 2.79 -0.19
C ASN A 26 -10.73 1.44 0.38
N HIS A 27 -9.42 1.20 0.53
CA HIS A 27 -8.85 -0.03 1.03
C HIS A 27 -9.32 -0.29 2.46
N ILE A 28 -9.84 -1.49 2.71
CA ILE A 28 -10.48 -1.86 3.98
C ILE A 28 -9.56 -1.68 5.18
N ILE A 29 -8.30 -2.13 5.07
CA ILE A 29 -7.32 -2.03 6.17
C ILE A 29 -6.96 -0.57 6.48
N LEU A 30 -6.79 0.28 5.45
CA LEU A 30 -6.45 1.69 5.67
C LEU A 30 -7.61 2.43 6.36
N LYS A 31 -8.86 2.21 5.90
CA LYS A 31 -10.06 2.81 6.53
C LYS A 31 -10.18 2.47 8.01
N VAL A 32 -9.87 1.22 8.35
CA VAL A 32 -9.98 0.68 9.70
C VAL A 32 -8.85 1.19 10.60
N ILE A 33 -7.61 1.25 10.08
CA ILE A 33 -6.48 1.90 10.76
C ILE A 33 -6.75 3.39 10.99
N ASP A 34 -7.29 4.10 10.00
CA ASP A 34 -7.67 5.51 10.12
C ASP A 34 -8.69 5.76 11.24
N LYS A 35 -9.60 4.81 11.47
CA LYS A 35 -10.59 4.92 12.55
C LYS A 35 -9.99 4.60 13.90
N SER A 36 -9.19 3.53 13.96
CA SER A 36 -8.72 2.96 15.22
C SER A 36 -7.49 3.69 15.78
N CYS A 37 -6.57 4.12 14.92
CA CYS A 37 -5.25 4.59 15.31
C CYS A 37 -5.09 6.11 15.45
N LYS A 38 -6.09 6.92 15.10
CA LYS A 38 -6.03 8.39 15.25
C LYS A 38 -5.61 8.85 16.64
N GLN A 39 -6.03 8.12 17.68
CA GLN A 39 -5.64 8.45 19.05
C GLN A 39 -4.14 8.27 19.31
N TYR A 40 -3.50 7.28 18.69
CA TYR A 40 -2.06 7.06 18.84
C TYR A 40 -1.28 8.10 18.04
N GLU A 41 -1.74 8.42 16.82
CA GLU A 41 -1.18 9.55 16.05
C GLU A 41 -1.20 10.85 16.87
N SER A 42 -2.30 11.14 17.57
CA SER A 42 -2.41 12.34 18.40
C SER A 42 -1.54 12.34 19.66
N ARG A 43 -1.07 11.17 20.12
CA ARG A 43 -0.22 11.03 21.31
C ARG A 43 1.27 11.13 20.98
N MET A 44 1.66 10.92 19.72
CA MET A 44 3.04 11.04 19.26
C MET A 44 3.39 12.51 19.00
N ASN A 45 4.30 13.07 19.79
CA ASN A 45 4.50 14.52 19.86
C ASN A 45 5.69 15.02 19.03
N THR A 46 6.66 14.16 18.78
CA THR A 46 7.96 14.52 18.19
C THR A 46 8.24 13.75 16.90
N MET A 47 7.72 12.53 16.78
CA MET A 47 7.71 11.74 15.57
C MET A 47 6.33 11.82 14.92
N ARG A 48 6.26 12.24 13.66
CA ARG A 48 5.00 12.18 12.91
C ARG A 48 4.92 10.81 12.26
N PHE A 49 4.10 9.93 12.83
CA PHE A 49 3.80 8.61 12.30
C PHE A 49 2.29 8.50 12.08
N SER A 50 1.86 8.84 10.87
CA SER A 50 0.44 8.94 10.55
C SER A 50 -0.23 7.57 10.45
N THR A 51 -1.56 7.55 10.44
CA THR A 51 -2.34 6.33 10.15
C THR A 51 -1.96 5.70 8.80
N THR A 52 -1.57 6.52 7.82
CA THR A 52 -1.00 6.05 6.55
C THR A 52 0.33 5.32 6.75
N GLU A 53 1.22 5.84 7.59
CA GLU A 53 2.50 5.18 7.89
C GLU A 53 2.30 3.87 8.67
N ILE A 54 1.33 3.82 9.58
CA ILE A 54 0.89 2.57 10.24
C ILE A 54 0.39 1.58 9.20
N PHE A 55 -0.47 2.00 8.27
CA PHE A 55 -0.96 1.15 7.18
C PHE A 55 0.18 0.59 6.34
N VAL A 56 1.13 1.42 5.92
CA VAL A 56 2.30 0.96 5.16
C VAL A 56 3.11 -0.06 5.95
N GLU A 57 3.38 0.16 7.25
CA GLU A 57 4.13 -0.81 8.05
C GLU A 57 3.38 -2.12 8.28
N VAL A 58 2.08 -2.06 8.55
CA VAL A 58 1.25 -3.26 8.74
C VAL A 58 1.25 -4.12 7.47
N VAL A 59 1.10 -3.48 6.31
CA VAL A 59 1.12 -4.20 5.03
C VAL A 59 2.49 -4.81 4.74
N SER A 60 3.56 -4.02 4.89
CA SER A 60 4.92 -4.53 4.64
C SER A 60 5.25 -5.71 5.55
N MET A 61 4.87 -5.65 6.83
CA MET A 61 5.12 -6.75 7.76
C MET A 61 4.31 -8.00 7.44
N ILE A 62 3.06 -7.86 6.99
CA ILE A 62 2.26 -9.01 6.52
C ILE A 62 2.93 -9.65 5.29
N ASP A 63 3.43 -8.84 4.35
CA ASP A 63 4.14 -9.33 3.18
C ASP A 63 5.45 -10.03 3.53
N ASP A 64 6.24 -9.46 4.45
CA ASP A 64 7.47 -10.08 4.95
C ASP A 64 7.19 -11.43 5.63
N ILE A 65 6.16 -11.50 6.49
CA ILE A 65 5.71 -12.75 7.14
C ILE A 65 5.27 -13.78 6.10
N ARG A 66 4.58 -13.33 5.05
CA ARG A 66 4.12 -14.23 3.98
C ARG A 66 5.29 -14.76 3.15
N GLU A 67 6.23 -13.91 2.77
CA GLU A 67 7.40 -14.27 1.98
C GLU A 67 8.33 -15.21 2.77
N GLN A 68 8.56 -14.91 4.04
CA GLN A 68 9.56 -15.56 4.88
C GLN A 68 8.92 -16.41 6.00
N SER A 69 7.70 -16.90 5.82
CA SER A 69 6.90 -17.54 6.90
C SER A 69 7.62 -18.52 7.84
N VAL A 70 8.64 -19.24 7.35
CA VAL A 70 9.48 -20.16 8.13
C VAL A 70 10.64 -19.43 8.85
N ASP A 71 11.23 -18.44 8.18
CA ASP A 71 12.46 -17.75 8.60
C ASP A 71 12.21 -16.35 9.20
N TYR A 72 10.95 -15.89 9.22
CA TYR A 72 10.60 -14.58 9.75
C TYR A 72 10.95 -14.51 11.24
N ASP A 73 11.72 -13.50 11.60
CA ASP A 73 12.22 -13.33 12.95
C ASP A 73 11.18 -12.66 13.86
N PHE A 74 10.15 -13.43 14.20
CA PHE A 74 9.14 -13.01 15.18
C PHE A 74 9.75 -12.65 16.54
N GLY A 75 10.90 -13.22 16.89
CA GLY A 75 11.57 -13.02 18.17
C GLY A 75 12.15 -11.62 18.32
N ASN A 76 12.46 -10.95 17.21
CA ASN A 76 13.02 -9.59 17.17
C ASN A 76 12.14 -8.60 16.38
N ALA A 77 10.88 -8.95 16.08
CA ALA A 77 10.00 -8.11 15.26
C ALA A 77 9.84 -6.67 15.82
N PHE A 78 9.67 -6.54 17.14
CA PHE A 78 9.64 -5.25 17.84
C PHE A 78 10.97 -4.53 17.75
N ASP A 79 12.08 -5.17 18.11
CA ASP A 79 13.40 -4.55 18.11
C ASP A 79 13.79 -4.05 16.71
N ASN A 80 13.52 -4.85 15.69
CA ASN A 80 13.77 -4.51 14.30
C ASN A 80 12.98 -3.26 13.88
N LEU A 81 11.67 -3.24 14.15
CA LEU A 81 10.84 -2.08 13.80
C LEU A 81 11.21 -0.85 14.64
N PHE A 82 11.34 -1.01 15.96
CA PHE A 82 11.71 0.05 16.89
C PHE A 82 13.04 0.69 16.53
N CYS A 83 14.07 -0.10 16.22
CA CYS A 83 15.37 0.43 15.81
C CYS A 83 15.27 1.31 14.56
N ARG A 84 14.47 0.91 13.56
CA ARG A 84 14.24 1.72 12.35
C ARG A 84 13.50 3.02 12.68
N LEU A 85 12.46 2.96 13.52
CA LEU A 85 11.64 4.14 13.85
C LEU A 85 12.36 5.12 14.77
N ARG A 86 13.26 4.63 15.63
CA ARG A 86 14.05 5.43 16.57
C ARG A 86 14.88 6.51 15.89
N GLU A 87 15.32 6.27 14.64
CA GLU A 87 16.08 7.26 13.86
C GLU A 87 15.30 8.56 13.61
N TYR A 88 13.96 8.48 13.66
CA TYR A 88 13.05 9.60 13.40
C TYR A 88 12.45 10.19 14.68
N ASP A 89 12.86 9.68 15.85
CA ASP A 89 12.23 10.00 17.13
C ASP A 89 13.16 10.82 18.03
N SER A 90 12.64 11.95 18.50
CA SER A 90 13.35 12.87 19.40
C SER A 90 12.68 13.00 20.77
N SER A 91 11.67 12.18 21.04
CA SER A 91 11.00 12.09 22.33
C SER A 91 11.93 11.48 23.38
N ALA A 92 11.63 11.73 24.65
CA ALA A 92 12.36 11.12 25.76
C ALA A 92 12.24 9.59 25.65
N ASN A 93 13.37 8.88 25.82
CA ASN A 93 13.45 7.42 25.75
C ASN A 93 12.88 6.77 24.47
N ASN A 94 12.70 7.57 23.41
CA ASN A 94 12.07 7.14 22.17
C ASN A 94 10.64 6.58 22.35
N ASP A 95 9.87 7.22 23.24
CA ASP A 95 8.50 6.85 23.56
C ASP A 95 7.58 6.85 22.32
N ASP A 96 7.76 7.81 21.39
CA ASP A 96 6.95 7.87 20.17
C ASP A 96 7.25 6.67 19.23
N ALA A 97 8.52 6.33 19.01
CA ALA A 97 8.93 5.18 18.21
C ALA A 97 8.48 3.86 18.86
N LYS A 98 8.57 3.76 20.20
CA LYS A 98 8.05 2.62 20.96
C LYS A 98 6.54 2.48 20.74
N MET A 99 5.78 3.58 20.80
CA MET A 99 4.34 3.57 20.53
C MET A 99 4.03 3.17 19.09
N ALA A 100 4.70 3.76 18.10
CA ALA A 100 4.53 3.45 16.68
C ALA A 100 4.79 1.97 16.36
N ALA A 101 5.89 1.41 16.88
CA ALA A 101 6.23 0.00 16.73
C ALA A 101 5.19 -0.90 17.40
N SER A 102 4.80 -0.58 18.63
CA SER A 102 3.79 -1.32 19.40
C SER A 102 2.45 -1.41 18.66
N VAL A 103 1.96 -0.27 18.15
CA VAL A 103 0.68 -0.19 17.45
C VAL A 103 0.73 -0.96 16.13
N SER A 104 1.82 -0.84 15.37
CA SER A 104 1.97 -1.52 14.07
C SER A 104 2.00 -3.04 14.23
N ILE A 105 2.79 -3.57 15.17
CA ILE A 105 2.89 -5.02 15.43
C ILE A 105 1.57 -5.56 16.01
N THR A 106 0.91 -4.79 16.89
CA THR A 106 -0.38 -5.20 17.43
C THR A 106 -1.44 -5.28 16.32
N TRP A 107 -1.40 -4.37 15.33
CA TRP A 107 -2.27 -4.45 14.16
C TRP A 107 -2.03 -5.71 13.33
N VAL A 108 -0.77 -6.05 13.07
CA VAL A 108 -0.42 -7.29 12.35
C VAL A 108 -0.92 -8.51 13.11
N ALA A 109 -0.69 -8.56 14.42
CA ALA A 109 -1.18 -9.65 15.27
C ALA A 109 -2.73 -9.72 15.26
N TYR A 110 -3.42 -8.59 15.29
CA TYR A 110 -4.88 -8.53 15.19
C TYR A 110 -5.40 -9.13 13.87
N LEU A 111 -4.79 -8.80 12.73
CA LEU A 111 -5.18 -9.37 11.42
C LEU A 111 -4.98 -10.89 11.39
N LEU A 112 -3.89 -11.39 11.97
CA LEU A 112 -3.60 -12.82 12.07
C LEU A 112 -4.58 -13.52 13.03
N PHE A 113 -4.89 -12.92 14.18
CA PHE A 113 -5.90 -13.45 15.10
C PHE A 113 -7.27 -13.54 14.43
N LEU A 114 -7.71 -12.60 13.61
CA LEU A 114 -8.99 -12.73 12.91
C LEU A 114 -9.08 -13.99 12.03
N CYS A 115 -7.93 -14.55 11.63
CA CYS A 115 -7.82 -15.68 10.73
C CYS A 115 -7.47 -17.01 11.44
N TYR A 116 -7.41 -17.04 12.78
CA TYR A 116 -6.93 -18.20 13.55
C TYR A 116 -7.72 -19.48 13.26
N ASP A 117 -9.03 -19.35 13.05
CA ASP A 117 -9.96 -20.47 12.85
C ASP A 117 -9.79 -21.18 11.50
N LYS A 118 -8.98 -20.63 10.60
CA LYS A 118 -8.72 -21.21 9.28
C LYS A 118 -7.38 -21.91 9.19
N LYS A 119 -6.37 -21.44 9.92
CA LYS A 119 -4.97 -21.85 9.79
C LYS A 119 -4.24 -21.71 11.13
N ASP A 120 -3.91 -22.84 11.75
CA ASP A 120 -3.25 -22.91 13.07
C ASP A 120 -1.94 -22.09 13.14
N TYR A 121 -1.23 -21.95 12.03
CA TYR A 121 0.01 -21.19 11.99
C TYR A 121 -0.19 -19.67 12.14
N TYR A 122 -1.35 -19.12 11.75
CA TYR A 122 -1.65 -17.69 11.98
C TYR A 122 -1.79 -17.37 13.46
N ASP A 123 -2.41 -18.27 14.22
CA ASP A 123 -2.49 -18.16 15.68
C ASP A 123 -1.09 -18.18 16.31
N HIS A 124 -0.25 -19.13 15.88
CA HIS A 124 1.14 -19.21 16.33
C HIS A 124 1.94 -17.95 16.01
N TRP A 125 1.82 -17.39 14.80
CA TRP A 125 2.50 -16.14 14.42
C TRP A 125 2.02 -14.95 15.24
N ALA A 126 0.70 -14.81 15.43
CA ALA A 126 0.12 -13.75 16.26
C ALA A 126 0.60 -13.84 17.72
N HIS A 127 0.67 -15.06 18.27
CA HIS A 127 1.22 -15.30 19.60
C HIS A 127 2.71 -15.00 19.72
N ARG A 128 3.51 -15.29 18.70
CA ARG A 128 4.94 -14.92 18.70
C ARG A 128 5.13 -13.40 18.65
N LEU A 129 4.38 -12.69 17.80
CA LEU A 129 4.41 -11.22 17.74
C LEU A 129 4.02 -10.59 19.08
N THR A 130 2.89 -11.02 19.65
CA THR A 130 2.42 -10.49 20.94
C THR A 130 3.32 -10.91 22.11
N GLY A 131 3.96 -12.08 22.04
CA GLY A 131 4.99 -12.52 22.98
C GLY A 131 6.20 -11.60 22.99
N ASN A 132 6.70 -11.21 21.81
CA ASN A 132 7.79 -10.25 21.67
C ASN A 132 7.41 -8.83 22.13
N LEU A 133 6.17 -8.38 21.94
CA LEU A 133 5.70 -7.14 22.57
C LEU A 133 5.73 -7.24 24.11
N ARG A 134 5.32 -8.39 24.65
CA ARG A 134 5.25 -8.61 26.09
C ARG A 134 6.62 -8.60 26.77
N SER A 135 7.67 -9.09 26.11
CA SER A 135 9.05 -9.02 26.63
C SER A 135 9.60 -7.60 26.73
N HIS A 136 8.92 -6.62 26.14
CA HIS A 136 9.26 -5.19 26.17
C HIS A 136 8.33 -4.35 27.07
N ASP A 137 7.57 -5.02 27.95
CA ASP A 137 6.56 -4.45 28.85
C ASP A 137 5.48 -3.64 28.13
N ILE A 138 5.16 -4.02 26.89
CA ILE A 138 4.12 -3.35 26.09
C ILE A 138 2.78 -4.00 26.39
N ASN A 139 1.81 -3.19 26.81
CA ASN A 139 0.43 -3.63 27.01
C ASN A 139 -0.33 -3.73 25.68
N TYR A 140 0.02 -4.73 24.86
CA TYR A 140 -0.62 -4.97 23.58
C TYR A 140 -2.13 -5.28 23.71
N ARG A 141 -2.59 -5.80 24.86
CA ARG A 141 -4.00 -6.10 25.11
C ARG A 141 -4.85 -4.83 25.11
N GLN A 142 -4.36 -3.77 25.76
CA GLN A 142 -5.02 -2.46 25.71
C GLN A 142 -5.10 -1.95 24.27
N ILE A 143 -4.03 -2.14 23.48
CA ILE A 143 -4.03 -1.71 22.06
C ILE A 143 -5.04 -2.52 21.25
N LEU A 144 -5.14 -3.84 21.47
CA LEU A 144 -6.15 -4.69 20.85
C LEU A 144 -7.58 -4.29 21.23
N GLU A 145 -7.83 -3.98 22.49
CA GLU A 145 -9.13 -3.48 22.98
C GLU A 145 -9.49 -2.13 22.36
N ASP A 146 -8.52 -1.23 22.27
CA ASP A 146 -8.68 0.08 21.63
C ASP A 146 -8.98 -0.05 20.13
N ILE A 147 -8.40 -1.05 19.46
CA ILE A 147 -8.67 -1.39 18.06
C ILE A 147 -10.08 -1.98 17.92
N SER A 148 -10.39 -3.03 18.67
CA SER A 148 -11.64 -3.79 18.54
C SER A 148 -12.86 -2.98 18.94
N SER A 149 -12.78 -2.15 19.99
CA SER A 149 -13.87 -1.28 20.43
C SER A 149 -14.32 -0.26 19.37
N LYS A 150 -13.47 0.02 18.38
CA LYS A 150 -13.75 0.96 17.29
C LYS A 150 -14.32 0.27 16.05
N LEU A 151 -14.45 -1.06 16.05
CA LEU A 151 -14.89 -1.84 14.90
C LEU A 151 -16.22 -2.55 15.21
N PRO A 152 -17.27 -2.29 14.43
CA PRO A 152 -18.48 -3.11 14.49
C PRO A 152 -18.21 -4.52 13.98
N GLU A 153 -18.96 -5.51 14.49
CA GLU A 153 -18.80 -6.94 14.16
C GLU A 153 -18.70 -7.23 12.65
N HIS A 154 -19.55 -6.61 11.82
CA HIS A 154 -19.50 -6.80 10.36
C HIS A 154 -18.14 -6.41 9.75
N GLN A 155 -17.43 -5.41 10.31
CA GLN A 155 -16.11 -5.03 9.82
C GLN A 155 -15.05 -6.08 10.16
N HIS A 156 -15.19 -6.80 11.28
CA HIS A 156 -14.27 -7.90 11.61
C HIS A 156 -14.35 -9.00 10.55
N GLU A 157 -15.57 -9.37 10.14
CA GLU A 157 -15.79 -10.39 9.10
C GLU A 157 -15.32 -9.93 7.71
N GLU A 158 -15.56 -8.66 7.34
CA GLU A 158 -15.04 -8.10 6.08
C GLU A 158 -13.51 -8.08 6.05
N ILE A 159 -12.85 -7.67 7.15
CA ILE A 159 -11.38 -7.68 7.27
C ILE A 159 -10.86 -9.11 7.19
N LYS A 160 -11.48 -10.04 7.90
CA LYS A 160 -11.12 -11.46 7.89
C LYS A 160 -11.20 -12.04 6.48
N ALA A 161 -12.31 -11.83 5.79
CA ALA A 161 -12.48 -12.28 4.41
C ALA A 161 -11.41 -11.69 3.48
N TYR A 162 -11.11 -10.40 3.63
CA TYR A 162 -10.05 -9.73 2.86
C TYR A 162 -8.68 -10.36 3.14
N ILE A 163 -8.28 -10.51 4.40
CA ILE A 163 -6.95 -10.99 4.78
C ILE A 163 -6.75 -12.45 4.37
N LEU A 164 -7.77 -13.31 4.52
CA LEU A 164 -7.70 -14.68 4.03
C LEU A 164 -7.51 -14.74 2.51
N GLY A 165 -8.23 -13.91 1.76
CA GLY A 165 -8.05 -13.80 0.30
C GLY A 165 -6.71 -13.16 -0.09
N TYR A 166 -6.13 -12.34 0.77
CA TYR A 166 -4.88 -11.63 0.54
C TYR A 166 -3.64 -12.49 0.80
N ILE A 167 -3.53 -13.07 2.00
CA ILE A 167 -2.33 -13.84 2.40
C ILE A 167 -2.17 -15.09 1.52
N ASP A 168 -3.28 -15.67 1.06
CA ASP A 168 -3.28 -16.87 0.24
C ASP A 168 -3.04 -16.59 -1.25
N ASN A 169 -3.01 -15.32 -1.67
CA ASN A 169 -2.87 -14.94 -3.07
C ASN A 169 -1.38 -14.66 -3.43
N PRO A 170 -0.70 -15.58 -4.15
CA PRO A 170 0.72 -15.45 -4.47
C PRO A 170 1.05 -14.23 -5.35
N ASP A 171 0.07 -13.71 -6.09
CA ASP A 171 0.26 -12.64 -7.08
C ASP A 171 0.02 -11.23 -6.52
N LYS A 172 -0.48 -11.11 -5.29
CA LYS A 172 -0.85 -9.81 -4.70
C LYS A 172 0.16 -9.37 -3.64
N TRP A 173 1.01 -8.40 -3.97
CA TRP A 173 1.98 -7.81 -3.03
C TRP A 173 1.64 -6.34 -2.81
N LEU A 174 0.90 -6.04 -1.75
CA LEU A 174 0.40 -4.70 -1.47
C LEU A 174 1.54 -3.76 -1.04
N SER A 175 2.56 -4.26 -0.36
CA SER A 175 3.78 -3.49 -0.06
C SER A 175 4.47 -3.02 -1.33
N GLN A 176 4.62 -3.92 -2.32
CA GLN A 176 5.18 -3.57 -3.63
C GLN A 176 4.30 -2.57 -4.38
N LEU A 177 2.98 -2.73 -4.32
CA LEU A 177 2.05 -1.79 -4.93
C LEU A 177 2.12 -0.40 -4.28
N ILE A 178 2.27 -0.33 -2.95
CA ILE A 178 2.49 0.91 -2.21
C ILE A 178 3.83 1.54 -2.60
N GLU A 179 4.92 0.76 -2.66
CA GLU A 179 6.24 1.25 -3.08
C GLU A 179 6.18 1.79 -4.50
N ASP A 180 5.53 1.06 -5.41
CA ASP A 180 5.31 1.51 -6.77
C ASP A 180 4.48 2.79 -6.82
N THR A 181 3.44 2.89 -6.00
CA THR A 181 2.63 4.10 -5.89
C THR A 181 3.52 5.28 -5.48
N ILE A 182 4.34 5.12 -4.45
CA ILE A 182 5.25 6.17 -3.96
C ILE A 182 6.30 6.55 -5.02
N LYS A 183 6.94 5.56 -5.65
CA LYS A 183 8.03 5.71 -6.62
C LYS A 183 7.55 6.27 -7.95
N TYR A 184 6.39 5.83 -8.42
CA TYR A 184 5.85 6.23 -9.71
C TYR A 184 4.93 7.45 -9.62
N GLU A 185 4.12 7.66 -8.58
CA GLU A 185 3.30 8.87 -8.48
C GLU A 185 4.15 10.13 -8.23
N GLY A 186 5.34 10.05 -7.63
CA GLY A 186 6.24 11.21 -7.49
C GLY A 186 6.67 11.84 -8.83
N MET A 187 6.78 11.05 -9.91
CA MET A 187 7.15 11.51 -11.27
C MET A 187 6.02 11.37 -12.30
N ASN A 188 5.00 10.56 -12.04
CA ASN A 188 3.89 10.26 -12.95
C ASN A 188 2.51 10.67 -12.41
N ARG A 189 2.37 11.44 -11.31
CA ARG A 189 1.04 11.81 -10.77
C ARG A 189 0.09 12.34 -11.84
N LYS A 190 0.60 13.24 -12.68
CA LYS A 190 -0.19 13.79 -13.79
C LYS A 190 -0.55 12.71 -14.81
N LEU A 191 0.40 11.86 -15.20
CA LEU A 191 0.15 10.74 -16.10
C LEU A 191 -0.89 9.75 -15.54
N ILE A 192 -0.83 9.42 -14.26
CA ILE A 192 -1.77 8.53 -13.59
C ILE A 192 -3.16 9.17 -13.54
N GLN A 193 -3.26 10.44 -13.15
CA GLN A 193 -4.52 11.19 -13.18
C GLN A 193 -5.12 11.31 -14.58
N ASP A 194 -4.28 11.49 -15.60
CA ASP A 194 -4.71 11.56 -16.99
C ASP A 194 -5.20 10.19 -17.50
N LEU A 195 -4.58 9.08 -17.04
CA LEU A 195 -4.94 7.71 -17.41
C LEU A 195 -6.14 7.15 -16.62
N GLU A 196 -6.35 7.59 -15.37
CA GLU A 196 -7.39 7.10 -14.45
C GLU A 196 -8.78 7.00 -15.12
N PRO A 197 -9.28 7.99 -15.87
CA PRO A 197 -10.59 7.92 -16.53
C PRO A 197 -10.69 6.88 -17.65
N LEU A 198 -9.56 6.35 -18.14
CA LEU A 198 -9.51 5.35 -19.19
C LEU A 198 -9.48 3.92 -18.66
N PHE A 199 -9.21 3.71 -17.36
CA PHE A 199 -9.17 2.39 -16.75
C PHE A 199 -10.48 2.08 -16.04
N TYR A 200 -10.86 0.80 -15.98
CA TYR A 200 -12.05 0.39 -15.25
C TYR A 200 -11.92 0.68 -13.74
N THR A 201 -12.97 1.26 -13.17
CA THR A 201 -13.04 1.58 -11.73
C THR A 201 -13.15 0.29 -10.91
N GLY A 202 -12.29 0.14 -9.90
CA GLY A 202 -12.27 -1.01 -8.99
C GLY A 202 -11.11 -0.92 -8.00
N GLU A 203 -11.03 -1.87 -7.06
CA GLU A 203 -9.95 -1.90 -6.05
C GLU A 203 -8.55 -1.93 -6.68
N ASP A 204 -8.39 -2.56 -7.85
CA ASP A 204 -7.10 -2.73 -8.52
C ASP A 204 -6.82 -1.69 -9.64
N GLN A 205 -7.66 -0.65 -9.79
CA GLN A 205 -7.52 0.32 -10.89
C GLN A 205 -6.13 0.95 -10.93
N LEU A 206 -5.63 1.41 -9.79
CA LEU A 206 -4.31 2.01 -9.70
C LEU A 206 -3.19 1.01 -10.01
N ALA A 207 -3.30 -0.22 -9.51
CA ALA A 207 -2.35 -1.29 -9.78
C ALA A 207 -2.23 -1.55 -11.29
N HIS A 208 -3.36 -1.59 -11.99
CA HIS A 208 -3.39 -1.73 -13.44
C HIS A 208 -2.75 -0.53 -14.16
N ILE A 209 -3.01 0.70 -13.72
CA ILE A 209 -2.39 1.90 -14.32
C ILE A 209 -0.87 1.87 -14.13
N ILE A 210 -0.40 1.55 -12.92
CA ILE A 210 1.03 1.48 -12.61
C ILE A 210 1.72 0.39 -13.44
N ALA A 211 1.15 -0.81 -13.47
CA ALA A 211 1.67 -1.92 -14.26
C ALA A 211 1.73 -1.56 -15.75
N TYR A 212 0.69 -0.92 -16.28
CA TYR A 212 0.66 -0.43 -17.64
C TYR A 212 1.78 0.58 -17.92
N ILE A 213 1.97 1.58 -17.05
CA ILE A 213 3.05 2.57 -17.22
C ILE A 213 4.42 1.90 -17.18
N LYS A 214 4.64 0.91 -16.31
CA LYS A 214 5.89 0.14 -16.24
C LYS A 214 6.17 -0.60 -17.55
N GLU A 215 5.21 -1.36 -18.05
CA GLU A 215 5.33 -2.11 -19.30
C GLU A 215 5.58 -1.16 -20.48
N VAL A 216 4.84 -0.04 -20.57
CA VAL A 216 5.01 0.96 -21.63
C VAL A 216 6.36 1.66 -21.56
N LYS A 217 6.86 2.01 -20.37
CA LYS A 217 8.20 2.60 -20.22
C LYS A 217 9.33 1.64 -20.58
N ALA A 218 9.13 0.33 -20.35
CA ALA A 218 10.08 -0.71 -20.72
C ALA A 218 10.02 -1.09 -22.20
N ALA A 219 8.98 -0.66 -22.93
CA ALA A 219 8.79 -0.98 -24.33
C ALA A 219 9.90 -0.35 -25.20
N SER A 220 10.52 -1.16 -26.05
CA SER A 220 11.60 -0.72 -26.94
C SER A 220 11.12 0.00 -28.21
N SER A 221 9.81 -0.02 -28.50
CA SER A 221 9.24 0.58 -29.70
C SER A 221 7.76 0.92 -29.56
N ASP A 222 7.28 1.82 -30.41
CA ASP A 222 5.86 2.18 -30.54
C ASP A 222 4.96 0.95 -30.84
N SER A 223 5.48 -0.04 -31.60
CA SER A 223 4.74 -1.29 -31.85
C SER A 223 4.60 -2.14 -30.59
N ALA A 224 5.63 -2.20 -29.75
CA ALA A 224 5.57 -2.90 -28.47
C ALA A 224 4.57 -2.22 -27.52
N THR A 225 4.58 -0.88 -27.46
CA THR A 225 3.59 -0.11 -26.71
C THR A 225 2.16 -0.43 -27.17
N ALA A 226 1.91 -0.46 -28.48
CA ALA A 226 0.58 -0.79 -29.00
C ALA A 226 0.12 -2.22 -28.62
N LYS A 227 1.02 -3.20 -28.61
CA LYS A 227 0.72 -4.57 -28.16
C LYS A 227 0.36 -4.63 -26.67
N ILE A 228 1.14 -3.95 -25.83
CA ILE A 228 0.85 -3.82 -24.39
C ILE A 228 -0.53 -3.19 -24.18
N THR A 229 -0.83 -2.08 -24.85
CA THR A 229 -2.15 -1.45 -24.76
C THR A 229 -3.27 -2.38 -25.19
N THR A 230 -3.11 -3.11 -26.29
CA THR A 230 -4.13 -4.07 -26.76
C THR A 230 -4.34 -5.20 -25.76
N LYS A 231 -3.30 -5.70 -25.11
CA LYS A 231 -3.40 -6.69 -24.01
C LYS A 231 -4.29 -6.15 -22.88
N TYR A 232 -4.02 -4.94 -22.40
CA TYR A 232 -4.81 -4.32 -21.32
C TYR A 232 -6.27 -4.06 -21.69
N ILE A 233 -6.57 -3.87 -22.99
CA ILE A 233 -7.94 -3.75 -23.48
C ILE A 233 -8.64 -5.12 -23.49
N HIS A 234 -7.97 -6.17 -23.98
CA HIS A 234 -8.51 -7.54 -24.00
C HIS A 234 -8.78 -8.06 -22.58
N GLU A 235 -7.88 -7.77 -21.65
CA GLU A 235 -8.02 -8.09 -20.23
C GLU A 235 -9.06 -7.23 -19.50
N LYS A 236 -9.78 -6.34 -20.21
CA LYS A 236 -10.77 -5.41 -19.65
C LYS A 236 -10.21 -4.59 -18.48
N LYS A 237 -8.97 -4.12 -18.61
CA LYS A 237 -8.32 -3.16 -17.68
C LYS A 237 -8.48 -1.73 -18.15
N ILE A 238 -8.38 -1.51 -19.47
CA ILE A 238 -8.67 -0.23 -20.13
C ILE A 238 -10.05 -0.30 -20.77
N SER A 239 -10.88 0.71 -20.53
CA SER A 239 -12.20 0.84 -21.13
C SER A 239 -12.10 1.04 -22.64
N ASN A 240 -12.83 0.22 -23.39
CA ASN A 240 -12.92 0.30 -24.84
C ASN A 240 -14.24 0.90 -25.34
N TYR A 241 -15.06 1.48 -24.46
CA TYR A 241 -16.39 2.02 -24.79
C TYR A 241 -16.30 2.95 -26.02
N GLU A 242 -17.05 2.61 -27.08
CA GLU A 242 -17.12 3.31 -28.37
C GLU A 242 -15.79 3.52 -29.13
N LYS A 243 -14.70 2.82 -28.79
CA LYS A 243 -13.34 3.08 -29.33
C LYS A 243 -12.81 4.50 -29.04
N SER A 244 -13.48 5.28 -28.18
CA SER A 244 -13.14 6.69 -27.91
C SER A 244 -11.80 6.85 -27.18
N PHE A 245 -11.32 5.78 -26.52
CA PHE A 245 -10.06 5.78 -25.79
C PHE A 245 -8.84 6.03 -26.69
N LYS A 246 -8.85 5.65 -27.97
CA LYS A 246 -7.64 5.67 -28.82
C LYS A 246 -7.03 7.06 -28.92
N SER A 247 -7.87 8.08 -29.12
CA SER A 247 -7.40 9.46 -29.24
C SER A 247 -6.90 10.00 -27.90
N SER A 248 -7.68 9.79 -26.83
CA SER A 248 -7.34 10.28 -25.50
C SER A 248 -6.07 9.62 -24.98
N LEU A 249 -5.96 8.29 -25.10
CA LEU A 249 -4.80 7.53 -24.68
C LEU A 249 -3.54 7.93 -25.46
N TRP A 250 -3.64 8.07 -26.79
CA TRP A 250 -2.51 8.57 -27.59
C TRP A 250 -2.04 9.93 -27.12
N LYS A 251 -2.97 10.87 -26.89
CA LYS A 251 -2.63 12.22 -26.45
C LYS A 251 -1.86 12.20 -25.13
N ILE A 252 -2.35 11.42 -24.16
CA ILE A 252 -1.70 11.26 -22.85
C ILE A 252 -0.30 10.65 -23.02
N LEU A 253 -0.18 9.53 -23.72
CA LEU A 253 1.11 8.88 -23.92
C LEU A 253 2.12 9.78 -24.66
N ASN A 254 1.66 10.58 -25.63
CA ASN A 254 2.51 11.51 -26.37
C ASN A 254 2.97 12.69 -25.49
N GLU A 255 2.07 13.31 -24.73
CA GLU A 255 2.37 14.40 -23.80
C GLU A 255 3.41 13.98 -22.75
N HIS A 256 3.33 12.74 -22.28
CA HIS A 256 4.28 12.15 -21.33
C HIS A 256 5.49 11.47 -22.00
N LYS A 257 5.68 11.66 -23.31
CA LYS A 257 6.80 11.11 -24.12
C LYS A 257 6.94 9.58 -24.11
N LEU A 258 5.86 8.87 -23.80
CA LEU A 258 5.76 7.40 -23.81
C LEU A 258 5.41 6.83 -25.19
N TYR A 259 4.95 7.68 -26.12
CA TYR A 259 4.67 7.29 -27.50
C TYR A 259 4.98 8.44 -28.46
N LYS A 260 5.90 8.24 -29.40
CA LYS A 260 6.51 9.37 -30.13
C LYS A 260 5.81 9.68 -31.45
N THR A 261 5.17 8.70 -32.08
CA THR A 261 4.59 8.88 -33.42
C THR A 261 3.22 9.57 -33.41
N LYS A 262 2.81 10.05 -34.59
CA LYS A 262 1.53 10.74 -34.82
C LYS A 262 0.33 9.83 -34.53
N LYS A 263 -0.80 10.46 -34.21
CA LYS A 263 -2.08 9.80 -33.89
C LYS A 263 -2.53 8.76 -34.92
N ASP A 264 -2.32 9.03 -36.21
CA ASP A 264 -2.71 8.09 -37.26
C ASP A 264 -1.89 6.80 -37.23
N ASN A 265 -0.60 6.89 -36.89
CA ASN A 265 0.26 5.72 -36.72
C ASN A 265 -0.14 4.91 -35.49
N TRP A 266 -0.50 5.59 -34.40
CA TRP A 266 -1.08 4.94 -33.22
C TRP A 266 -2.36 4.17 -33.56
N ASN A 267 -3.31 4.81 -34.25
CA ASN A 267 -4.56 4.17 -34.63
C ASN A 267 -4.32 2.92 -35.50
N LYS A 268 -3.40 3.01 -36.47
CA LYS A 268 -2.97 1.86 -37.29
C LYS A 268 -2.34 0.77 -36.43
N ALA A 269 -1.41 1.11 -35.54
CA ALA A 269 -0.72 0.15 -34.69
C ALA A 269 -1.69 -0.60 -33.75
N ILE A 270 -2.62 0.11 -33.11
CA ILE A 270 -3.64 -0.50 -32.25
C ILE A 270 -4.60 -1.37 -33.07
N ASN A 271 -5.06 -0.91 -34.24
CA ASN A 271 -5.92 -1.73 -35.10
C ASN A 271 -5.20 -3.03 -35.53
N ASN A 272 -3.94 -2.93 -35.94
CA ASN A 272 -3.16 -4.09 -36.34
C ASN A 272 -2.95 -5.05 -35.17
N ALA A 273 -2.63 -4.54 -33.98
CA ALA A 273 -2.43 -5.36 -32.79
C ALA A 273 -3.74 -6.00 -32.29
N MET A 274 -4.90 -5.38 -32.51
CA MET A 274 -6.21 -5.95 -32.17
C MET A 274 -6.66 -7.06 -33.13
N ASN A 275 -6.09 -7.11 -34.34
CA ASN A 275 -6.40 -8.11 -35.35
C ASN A 275 -5.40 -9.29 -35.35
N GLN A 276 -4.44 -9.28 -34.42
CA GLN A 276 -3.46 -10.35 -34.18
C GLN A 276 -3.91 -11.18 -32.98
#